data_AF-T0B062-F1
#
_entry.id   AF-T0B062-F1
#
_cell.length_a   1.000
_cell.length_b   1.000
_cell.length_c   1.000
_cell.angle_alpha   90.00
_cell.angle_beta   90.00
_cell.angle_gamma   90.00
#
_symmetry.space_group_name_H-M   'P 1'
#
loop_
_entity.id
_entity.type
_entity.pdbx_description
1 polymer ?
#
loop_
_entity_poly.entity_id
_entity_poly.type
_entity_poly.pdbx_seq_one_letter_code
_entity_poly.pdbx_strand_id
1 'polypeptide(L)'
;MTRATATNNKWRRRSRQEWQAVIARFAESGLGVEPFCTREGLSESTFRRWRSALGEPTTQSAAPAMERIGFVDAGTLKLGGGGRLELRLDLGDGVILHLSRG
;
A
#
# COMPACT_ATOMS: atom_id res chain seq x y z
N MET A 1 19.98 -17.33 -22.08
CA MET A 1 18.77 -16.48 -22.16
C MET A 1 17.80 -17.09 -21.17
N THR A 2 17.38 -16.48 -20.05
CA THR A 2 16.88 -15.13 -19.77
C THR A 2 17.22 -14.77 -18.32
N ARG A 3 17.71 -13.54 -18.09
CA ARG A 3 18.08 -13.03 -16.76
C ARG A 3 16.82 -12.49 -16.11
N ALA A 4 16.28 -13.18 -15.10
CA ALA A 4 15.18 -12.65 -14.30
C ALA A 4 15.68 -11.43 -13.52
N THR A 5 15.25 -10.24 -13.91
CA THR A 5 15.47 -9.02 -13.13
C THR A 5 14.58 -9.09 -11.90
N ALA A 6 15.12 -9.59 -10.79
CA ALA A 6 14.54 -9.37 -9.49
C ALA A 6 14.61 -7.86 -9.20
N THR A 7 13.58 -7.11 -9.61
CA THR A 7 13.38 -5.75 -9.11
C THR A 7 13.08 -5.91 -7.63
N ASN A 8 14.13 -5.76 -6.82
CA ASN A 8 14.06 -5.64 -5.39
C ASN A 8 13.29 -4.34 -5.08
N ASN A 9 11.97 -4.39 -5.26
CA ASN A 9 11.06 -3.31 -4.93
C ASN A 9 10.98 -3.29 -3.41
N LYS A 10 12.01 -2.71 -2.81
CA LYS A 10 12.15 -2.54 -1.37
C LYS A 10 11.02 -1.64 -0.95
N TRP A 11 9.92 -2.26 -0.52
CA TRP A 11 8.69 -1.60 -0.09
C TRP A 11 9.04 -0.71 1.10
N ARG A 12 9.45 0.54 0.83
CA ARG A 12 9.78 1.49 1.89
C ARG A 12 8.47 1.91 2.52
N ARG A 13 8.27 1.47 3.77
CA ARG A 13 7.25 2.06 4.63
C ARG A 13 7.58 3.53 4.80
N ARG A 14 6.72 4.39 4.25
CA ARG A 14 6.71 5.83 4.49
C ARG A 14 5.73 6.10 5.62
N SER A 15 6.18 6.88 6.58
CA SER A 15 5.39 7.47 7.64
C SER A 15 4.35 8.45 7.07
N ARG A 16 3.40 8.83 7.92
CA ARG A 16 2.36 9.81 7.58
C ARG A 16 2.96 11.16 7.14
N GLN A 17 3.99 11.62 7.84
CA GLN A 17 4.67 12.89 7.55
C GLN A 17 5.40 12.86 6.20
N GLU A 18 6.06 11.74 5.87
CA GLU A 18 6.68 11.58 4.55
C GLU A 18 5.65 11.63 3.42
N TRP A 19 4.45 11.08 3.63
CA TRP A 19 3.36 11.18 2.66
C TRP A 19 2.78 12.59 2.55
N GLN A 20 2.70 13.34 3.65
CA GLN A 20 2.32 14.75 3.59
C GLN A 20 3.31 15.55 2.73
N ALA A 21 4.61 15.32 2.89
CA ALA A 21 5.64 15.97 2.07
C ALA A 21 5.53 15.59 0.59
N VAL A 22 5.22 14.31 0.28
CA VAL A 22 4.97 13.87 -1.10
C VAL A 22 3.77 14.61 -1.71
N ILE A 23 2.68 14.77 -0.96
CA ILE A 23 1.47 15.45 -1.44
C ILE A 23 1.72 16.94 -1.63
N ALA A 24 2.48 17.58 -0.74
CA ALA A 24 2.88 18.98 -0.90
C ALA A 24 3.70 19.18 -2.19
N ARG A 25 4.71 18.33 -2.43
CA ARG A 25 5.48 18.35 -3.69
C ARG A 25 4.62 18.12 -4.93
N PHE A 26 3.58 17.28 -4.84
CA PHE A 26 2.63 17.11 -5.93
C PHE A 26 1.86 18.40 -6.22
N ALA A 27 1.33 19.06 -5.18
CA ALA A 27 0.58 20.31 -5.31
C ALA A 27 1.44 21.42 -5.94
N GLU A 28 2.72 21.50 -5.60
CA GLU A 28 3.67 22.46 -6.16
C GLU A 28 4.12 22.09 -7.59
N SER A 29 4.08 20.80 -7.96
CA SER A 29 4.65 20.34 -9.23
C SER A 29 3.87 20.76 -10.47
N GLY A 30 2.56 21.03 -10.35
CA GLY A 30 1.66 21.24 -11.49
C GLY A 30 1.52 20.04 -12.44
N LEU A 31 2.05 18.87 -12.08
CA LEU A 31 1.99 17.66 -12.90
C LEU A 31 0.68 16.91 -12.73
N GLY A 32 0.32 16.12 -13.74
CA GLY A 32 -0.66 15.04 -13.61
C GLY A 32 -0.17 13.92 -12.68
N VAL A 33 -1.10 13.07 -12.21
CA VAL A 33 -0.80 12.00 -11.23
C VAL A 33 0.21 10.98 -11.75
N GLU A 34 0.02 10.49 -12.98
CA GLU A 34 0.91 9.50 -13.63
C GLU A 34 2.35 10.03 -13.76
N PRO A 35 2.62 11.18 -14.43
CA PRO A 35 4.00 11.67 -14.59
C PRO A 35 4.66 12.00 -13.26
N PHE A 36 3.90 12.46 -12.26
CA PHE A 36 4.44 12.65 -10.90
C PHE A 36 4.83 11.32 -10.24
N CYS A 37 3.97 10.30 -10.32
CA CYS A 37 4.23 8.99 -9.71
C CYS A 37 5.44 8.31 -10.36
N THR A 38 5.57 8.37 -11.68
CA THR A 38 6.75 7.84 -12.39
C THR A 38 8.02 8.55 -11.95
N ARG A 39 7.99 9.88 -11.84
CA ARG A 39 9.16 10.68 -11.40
C ARG A 39 9.58 10.36 -9.97
N GLU A 40 8.64 10.19 -9.05
CA GLU A 40 8.91 9.93 -7.63
C GLU A 40 9.12 8.42 -7.33
N GLY A 41 9.01 7.54 -8.33
CA GLY A 41 9.09 6.09 -8.15
C GLY A 41 7.97 5.53 -7.27
N LEU A 42 6.75 6.05 -7.45
CA LEU A 42 5.57 5.69 -6.68
C LEU A 42 4.57 4.90 -7.53
N SER A 43 3.85 3.98 -6.88
CA SER A 43 2.63 3.41 -7.47
C SER A 43 1.50 4.45 -7.38
N GLU A 44 0.82 4.69 -8.50
CA GLU A 44 -0.36 5.56 -8.55
C GLU A 44 -1.42 5.16 -7.53
N SER A 45 -1.69 3.87 -7.37
CA SER A 45 -2.68 3.34 -6.44
C SER A 45 -2.35 3.72 -5.00
N THR A 46 -1.06 3.63 -4.63
CA THR A 46 -0.60 4.00 -3.29
C THR A 46 -0.67 5.51 -3.08
N PHE A 47 -0.27 6.29 -4.10
CA PHE A 47 -0.36 7.74 -4.06
C PHE A 47 -1.80 8.23 -3.91
N ARG A 48 -2.74 7.72 -4.72
CA ARG A 48 -4.19 8.06 -4.64
C ARG A 48 -4.76 7.73 -3.27
N ARG A 49 -4.42 6.55 -2.71
CA ARG A 49 -4.86 6.16 -1.36
C ARG A 49 -4.39 7.15 -0.29
N TRP A 50 -3.12 7.53 -0.33
CA TRP A 50 -2.58 8.50 0.64
C TRP A 50 -3.08 9.92 0.42
N ARG A 51 -3.34 10.31 -0.83
CA ARG A 51 -3.98 11.59 -1.14
C ARG A 51 -5.39 11.67 -0.56
N SER A 52 -6.21 10.62 -0.68
CA SER A 52 -7.52 10.53 -0.02
C SER A 52 -7.42 10.48 1.52
N ALA A 53 -6.38 9.85 2.06
CA ALA A 53 -6.20 9.74 3.51
C ALA A 53 -5.65 11.02 4.18
N LEU A 54 -5.05 11.94 3.40
CA LEU A 54 -4.38 13.14 3.89
C LEU A 54 -5.00 14.46 3.40
N GLY A 55 -5.93 14.42 2.45
CA GLY A 55 -6.62 15.60 1.94
C GLY A 55 -8.11 15.35 1.75
N GLU A 56 -8.90 16.36 2.13
CA GLU A 56 -10.35 16.48 1.95
C GLU A 56 -10.82 16.13 0.53
N PRO A 57 -12.07 15.66 0.37
CA PRO A 57 -12.60 15.03 -0.84
C PRO A 57 -12.61 16.00 -2.02
N THR A 58 -11.50 16.09 -2.76
CA THR A 58 -11.51 16.69 -4.09
C THR A 58 -12.30 15.76 -4.99
N THR A 59 -13.54 16.19 -5.25
CA THR A 59 -14.44 15.83 -6.34
C THR A 59 -13.97 14.63 -7.15
N GLN A 60 -14.23 13.45 -6.61
CA GLN A 60 -14.23 12.24 -7.42
C GLN A 60 -15.44 12.35 -8.35
N SER A 61 -15.17 12.66 -9.62
CA SER A 61 -16.00 12.13 -10.69
C SER A 61 -16.14 10.63 -10.42
N ALA A 62 -17.38 10.18 -10.28
CA ALA A 62 -17.76 8.89 -9.75
C ALA A 62 -17.02 7.74 -10.46
N ALA A 63 -15.91 7.28 -9.88
CA ALA A 63 -15.44 5.93 -10.11
C ALA A 63 -16.35 5.01 -9.29
N PRO A 64 -16.81 3.88 -9.85
CA PRO A 64 -17.71 2.98 -9.14
C PRO A 64 -17.05 2.59 -7.82
N ALA A 65 -17.86 2.55 -6.76
CA ALA A 65 -17.45 2.15 -5.43
C ALA A 65 -16.67 0.83 -5.54
N MET A 66 -15.34 0.94 -5.51
CA MET A 66 -14.46 -0.21 -5.42
C MET A 66 -14.96 -0.99 -4.20
N GLU A 67 -15.47 -2.19 -4.44
CA GLU A 67 -16.00 -3.06 -3.40
C GLU A 67 -15.04 -3.03 -2.22
N ARG A 68 -15.61 -2.77 -1.04
CA ARG A 68 -14.85 -2.71 0.21
C ARG A 68 -14.09 -4.02 0.34
N ILE A 69 -12.81 -3.99 -0.02
CA ILE A 69 -11.88 -5.07 0.27
C ILE A 69 -11.86 -5.12 1.79
N GLY A 70 -12.57 -6.09 2.36
CA GLY A 70 -12.77 -6.21 3.79
C GLY A 70 -11.43 -6.32 4.47
N PHE A 71 -11.03 -5.27 5.20
CA PHE A 71 -9.82 -5.33 6.00
C PHE A 71 -10.13 -6.15 7.25
N VAL A 72 -9.45 -7.28 7.41
CA VAL A 72 -9.49 -8.07 8.64
C VAL A 72 -8.34 -7.59 9.53
N ASP A 73 -8.68 -6.92 10.62
CA ASP A 73 -7.72 -6.61 11.67
C ASP A 73 -7.52 -7.86 12.54
N ALA A 74 -6.34 -8.46 12.46
CA ALA A 74 -5.96 -9.60 13.30
C ALA A 74 -5.61 -9.20 14.75
N GLY A 75 -5.71 -7.91 15.08
CA GLY A 75 -5.33 -7.35 16.36
C GLY A 75 -3.83 -7.39 16.61
N THR A 76 -3.42 -7.03 17.83
CA THR A 76 -2.03 -7.17 18.28
C THR A 76 -1.73 -8.65 18.50
N LEU A 77 -1.31 -9.36 17.46
CA LEU A 77 -0.68 -10.66 17.60
C LEU A 77 0.53 -10.49 18.52
N LYS A 78 0.47 -11.08 19.72
CA LYS A 78 1.61 -11.05 20.66
C LYS A 78 2.75 -11.84 20.03
N LEU A 79 3.60 -11.15 19.27
CA LEU A 79 4.88 -11.62 18.77
C LEU A 79 5.91 -11.68 19.92
N GLY A 80 5.47 -12.18 21.07
CA GLY A 80 6.27 -12.25 22.28
C GLY A 80 7.42 -13.22 22.10
N GLY A 81 8.64 -12.68 22.09
CA GLY A 81 9.89 -13.39 22.38
C GLY A 81 10.32 -14.43 21.35
N GLY A 82 11.08 -14.02 20.33
CA GLY A 82 12.05 -14.84 19.57
C GLY A 82 11.58 -16.14 18.92
N GLY A 83 10.33 -16.54 19.10
CA GLY A 83 9.77 -17.82 18.66
C GLY A 83 9.17 -17.73 17.27
N ARG A 84 9.18 -18.88 16.61
CA ARG A 84 8.56 -19.09 15.30
C ARG A 84 7.07 -18.74 15.35
N LEU A 85 6.65 -17.80 14.52
CA LEU A 85 5.23 -17.49 14.29
C LEU A 85 4.73 -18.37 13.14
N GLU A 86 3.56 -18.97 13.32
CA GLU A 86 2.78 -19.61 12.25
C GLU A 86 1.34 -19.10 12.34
N LEU A 87 0.83 -18.49 11.27
CA LEU A 87 -0.54 -17.99 11.16
C LEU A 87 -1.20 -18.59 9.90
N ARG A 88 -2.38 -19.19 10.07
CA ARG A 88 -3.25 -19.63 8.98
C ARG A 88 -4.54 -18.84 8.98
N LEU A 89 -4.90 -18.27 7.84
CA LEU A 89 -6.15 -17.57 7.63
C LEU A 89 -6.86 -18.17 6.41
N ASP A 90 -8.08 -18.65 6.62
CA ASP A 90 -8.96 -19.10 5.54
C ASP A 90 -9.69 -17.89 4.95
N LEU A 91 -9.62 -17.73 3.64
CA LEU A 91 -10.22 -16.63 2.89
C LEU A 91 -11.50 -17.05 2.16
N GLY A 92 -11.94 -18.30 2.33
CA GLY A 92 -13.03 -18.90 1.54
C GLY A 92 -12.54 -19.50 0.22
N ASP A 93 -13.42 -20.22 -0.47
CA ASP A 93 -13.18 -20.85 -1.78
C ASP A 93 -11.91 -21.73 -1.86
N GLY A 94 -11.53 -22.33 -0.72
CA GLY A 94 -10.33 -23.17 -0.60
C GLY A 94 -9.02 -22.38 -0.60
N VAL A 95 -9.07 -21.05 -0.51
CA VAL A 95 -7.89 -20.20 -0.43
C VAL A 95 -7.46 -20.04 1.02
N ILE A 96 -6.24 -20.50 1.33
CA ILE A 96 -5.66 -20.39 2.67
C ILE A 96 -4.36 -19.59 2.61
N LEU A 97 -4.31 -18.50 3.36
CA LEU A 97 -3.08 -17.73 3.59
C LEU A 97 -2.30 -18.35 4.75
N HIS A 98 -1.05 -18.74 4.50
CA HIS A 98 -0.14 -19.26 5.51
C HIS A 98 1.06 -18.32 5.68
N LEU A 99 1.30 -17.83 6.89
CA LEU A 99 2.37 -16.91 7.22
C LEU A 99 3.27 -17.50 8.31
N SER A 100 4.51 -17.82 7.95
CA SER A 100 5.54 -18.31 8.86
C SER A 100 6.63 -17.27 9.07
N ARG A 101 7.06 -17.01 10.31
CA ARG A 101 8.23 -16.19 10.64
C ARG A 101 9.14 -16.98 11.57
N GLY A 102 10.31 -17.39 11.07
CA GLY A 102 11.38 -18.03 11.84
C GLY A 102 12.35 -17.02 12.43
#